data_AF-A0A9P4GUH4-F1
#
_entry.id   AF-A0A9P4GUH4-F1
#
_cell.length_a   1.000
_cell.length_b   1.000
_cell.length_c   1.000
_cell.angle_alpha   90.00
_cell.angle_beta   90.00
_cell.angle_gamma   90.00
#
_symmetry.space_group_name_H-M   'P 1'
#
loop_
_entity.id
_entity.type
_entity.pdbx_description
1 polymer ?
#
loop_
_entity_poly.entity_id
_entity_poly.type
_entity_poly.pdbx_seq_one_letter_code
_entity_poly.pdbx_strand_id
1 'polypeptide(L)'
;MASRRAFLCSKSLVRPTRGSQIRSFTSTPLLARGTPSTTASPVRENKGIHPDELEQLLAEPTWSVESLLPPKTHAPDAPRIASQQLHHLLRLSALPPPETSQQEQKMLNTLAAQLHFVGNIQQVDTTGVKPLRAIRDETVAAEEEQTITLGTLKQALSKEKVIGHHYKRIQRDPTPVDAKDAEDWNVLGAAERKAGKYFVVESERPQE
;
A
#
# COMPACT_ATOMS: atom_id res chain seq x y z
N MET A 1 -60.27 20.83 3.91
CA MET A 1 -60.09 20.85 5.37
C MET A 1 -58.75 20.19 5.71
N ALA A 2 -57.94 20.89 6.52
CA ALA A 2 -56.75 20.47 7.30
C ALA A 2 -55.81 19.41 6.66
N SER A 3 -54.65 19.75 6.10
CA SER A 3 -53.42 20.18 6.79
C SER A 3 -53.10 19.39 8.07
N ARG A 4 -52.04 18.57 8.00
CA ARG A 4 -51.04 18.42 9.07
C ARG A 4 -49.78 17.73 8.51
N ARG A 5 -48.75 18.55 8.34
CA ARG A 5 -47.34 18.16 8.25
C ARG A 5 -46.96 17.41 9.52
N ALA A 6 -46.23 16.30 9.38
CA ALA A 6 -45.46 15.70 10.46
C ALA A 6 -44.04 15.47 9.94
N PHE A 7 -43.14 16.37 10.33
CA PHE A 7 -41.70 16.16 10.26
C PHE A 7 -41.34 15.20 11.40
N LEU A 8 -40.84 14.01 11.08
CA LEU A 8 -40.14 13.17 12.04
C LEU A 8 -38.65 13.25 11.73
N CYS A 9 -37.97 14.01 12.58
CA CYS A 9 -36.53 14.15 12.66
C CYS A 9 -35.97 12.84 13.24
N SER A 10 -35.47 11.95 12.39
CA SER A 10 -34.69 10.79 12.84
C SER A 10 -33.23 11.23 13.05
N LYS A 11 -32.86 11.20 14.33
CA LYS A 11 -31.56 11.60 14.86
C LYS A 11 -30.43 10.83 14.19
N SER A 12 -29.53 11.54 13.54
CA SER A 12 -28.24 11.00 13.09
C SER A 12 -27.42 10.58 14.31
N LEU A 13 -27.11 9.29 14.42
CA LEU A 13 -26.06 8.83 15.33
C LEU A 13 -24.71 9.19 14.71
N VAL A 14 -24.23 10.38 15.04
CA VAL A 14 -22.84 10.80 14.80
C VAL A 14 -21.96 9.97 15.72
N ARG A 15 -21.26 8.99 15.15
CA ARG A 15 -20.16 8.30 15.82
C ARG A 15 -19.03 9.32 16.03
N PRO A 16 -18.57 9.58 17.26
CA PRO A 16 -17.39 10.41 17.45
C PRO A 16 -16.18 9.64 16.90
N THR A 17 -15.52 10.20 15.90
CA THR A 17 -14.17 9.84 15.53
C THR A 17 -13.29 10.14 16.74
N ARG A 18 -12.84 9.10 17.44
CA ARG A 18 -11.75 9.24 18.41
C ARG A 18 -10.51 9.66 17.63
N GLY A 19 -10.19 10.95 17.70
CA GLY A 19 -8.90 11.46 17.30
C GLY A 19 -7.82 10.65 17.99
N SER A 20 -6.92 10.09 17.19
CA SER A 20 -5.75 9.37 17.70
C SER A 20 -4.93 10.38 18.49
N GLN A 21 -4.94 10.24 19.81
CA GLN A 21 -4.14 11.04 20.72
C GLN A 21 -2.68 10.78 20.39
N ILE A 22 -1.96 11.87 20.09
CA ILE A 22 -0.51 11.90 20.01
C ILE A 22 0.03 11.32 21.32
N ARG A 23 0.88 10.30 21.24
CA ARG A 23 1.55 9.71 22.40
C ARG A 23 2.40 10.78 23.07
N SER A 24 1.90 11.34 24.17
CA SER A 24 2.71 12.10 25.11
C SER A 24 3.47 11.10 25.97
N PHE A 25 4.80 11.05 25.79
CA PHE A 25 5.68 10.30 26.68
C PHE A 25 5.77 11.02 28.02
N THR A 26 4.99 10.59 28.99
CA THR A 26 5.17 10.97 30.39
C THR A 26 6.13 9.98 31.03
N SER A 27 7.37 10.42 31.24
CA SER A 27 8.34 9.66 32.03
C SER A 27 7.96 9.79 33.50
N THR A 28 7.44 8.72 34.09
CA THR A 28 7.27 8.61 35.54
C THR A 28 8.57 8.03 36.13
N PRO A 29 9.18 8.68 37.13
CA PRO A 29 10.39 8.14 37.74
C PRO A 29 10.03 6.97 38.66
N LEU A 30 10.60 5.80 38.34
CA LEU A 30 10.63 4.66 39.26
C LEU A 30 11.56 4.99 40.43
N LEU A 31 11.02 4.92 41.64
CA LEU A 31 11.77 4.90 42.89
C LEU A 31 12.69 3.66 42.91
N ALA A 32 13.98 3.88 42.64
CA ALA A 32 15.01 2.86 42.76
C ALA A 32 15.55 2.84 44.20
N ARG A 33 15.24 1.75 44.89
CA ARG A 33 15.83 1.31 46.16
C ARG A 33 17.31 0.99 45.92
N GLY A 34 18.20 1.61 46.69
CA GLY A 34 19.63 1.60 46.46
C GLY A 34 20.33 0.26 46.68
N THR A 35 21.44 0.09 45.95
CA THR A 35 22.67 -0.60 46.40
C THR A 35 23.88 0.14 45.82
N PRO A 36 24.99 0.32 46.57
CA PRO A 36 26.15 1.05 46.10
C PRO A 36 27.21 0.08 45.54
N SER A 37 27.55 0.22 44.27
CA SER A 37 28.78 -0.35 43.73
C SER A 37 29.45 0.62 42.77
N THR A 38 30.48 1.26 43.31
CA THR A 38 31.52 2.06 42.68
C THR A 38 31.99 1.45 41.36
N THR A 39 31.59 2.06 40.26
CA THR A 39 32.38 2.12 39.02
C THR A 39 32.02 3.43 38.34
N ALA A 40 32.98 4.35 38.29
CA ALA A 40 32.81 5.69 37.75
C ALA A 40 32.56 5.62 36.23
N SER A 41 31.30 5.65 35.82
CA SER A 41 30.94 6.06 34.47
C SER A 41 31.07 7.58 34.38
N PRO A 42 31.70 8.15 33.34
CA PRO A 42 31.69 9.59 33.16
C PRO A 42 30.24 10.01 32.93
N VAL A 43 29.72 10.84 33.84
CA VAL A 43 28.47 11.56 33.67
C VAL A 43 28.61 12.37 32.39
N ARG A 44 27.91 11.94 31.34
CA ARG A 44 27.75 12.79 30.14
C ARG A 44 26.88 13.96 30.56
N GLU A 45 27.52 15.06 30.93
CA GLU A 45 26.87 16.36 30.96
C GLU A 45 26.32 16.61 29.55
N ASN A 46 25.00 16.66 29.41
CA ASN A 46 24.36 17.16 28.19
C ASN A 46 24.64 18.65 28.08
N LYS A 47 25.86 19.01 27.66
CA LYS A 47 26.19 20.37 27.27
C LYS A 47 25.40 20.64 26.00
N GLY A 48 24.34 21.45 26.12
CA GLY A 48 23.56 21.87 24.96
C GLY A 48 24.49 22.48 23.91
N ILE A 49 24.22 22.18 22.63
CA ILE A 49 24.98 22.70 21.50
C ILE A 49 24.90 24.23 21.55
N HIS A 50 26.06 24.91 21.52
CA HIS A 50 26.10 26.38 21.54
C HIS A 50 25.59 26.91 20.18
N PRO A 51 24.80 28.00 20.13
CA PRO A 51 24.25 28.52 18.88
C PRO A 51 25.33 28.80 17.83
N ASP A 52 26.52 29.27 18.22
CA ASP A 52 27.62 29.56 17.30
C ASP A 52 28.21 28.29 16.64
N GLU A 53 28.19 27.15 17.36
CA GLU A 53 28.62 25.84 16.85
C GLU A 53 27.56 25.26 15.88
N LEU A 54 26.29 25.56 16.15
CA LEU A 54 25.16 25.19 15.30
C LEU A 54 25.16 25.99 13.99
N GLU A 55 25.47 27.29 14.05
CA GLU A 55 25.62 28.13 12.85
C GLU A 55 26.80 27.70 11.96
N GLN A 56 27.94 27.32 12.56
CA GLN A 56 29.06 26.74 11.80
C GLN A 56 28.69 25.41 11.14
N LEU A 57 27.94 24.54 11.84
CA LEU A 57 27.45 23.27 11.29
C LEU A 57 26.43 23.44 10.15
N LEU A 58 25.58 24.46 10.23
CA LEU A 58 24.57 24.74 9.20
C LEU A 58 25.12 25.58 8.04
N ALA A 59 26.27 26.23 8.21
CA ALA A 59 26.93 27.02 7.17
C ALA A 59 27.52 26.13 6.05
N GLU A 60 27.89 24.88 6.35
CA GLU A 60 28.36 23.89 5.38
C GLU A 60 27.25 22.85 5.12
N PRO A 61 26.31 23.10 4.19
CA PRO A 61 25.28 22.12 3.87
C PRO A 61 25.93 20.88 3.23
N THR A 62 26.02 19.79 3.98
CA THR A 62 26.67 18.55 3.53
C THR A 62 25.90 17.88 2.39
N TRP A 63 24.59 18.13 2.31
CA TRP A 63 23.73 17.72 1.20
C TRP A 63 22.49 18.62 1.15
N SER A 64 22.10 19.07 -0.04
CA SER A 64 20.82 19.77 -0.26
C SER A 64 19.85 18.82 -0.95
N VAL A 65 18.62 18.74 -0.45
CA VAL A 65 17.52 17.96 -1.06
C VAL A 65 17.19 18.48 -2.46
N GLU A 66 17.49 19.74 -2.75
CA GLU A 66 17.29 20.33 -4.09
C GLU A 66 18.12 19.64 -5.17
N SER A 67 19.27 19.03 -4.80
CA SER A 67 20.09 18.25 -5.73
C SER A 67 19.40 16.97 -6.22
N LEU A 68 18.40 16.47 -5.50
CA LEU A 68 17.61 15.29 -5.88
C LEU A 68 16.44 15.64 -6.81
N LEU A 69 16.07 16.92 -6.89
CA LEU A 69 14.99 17.39 -7.75
C LEU A 69 15.51 17.62 -9.18
N PRO A 70 14.67 17.40 -10.21
CA PRO A 70 15.06 17.73 -11.58
C PRO A 70 15.36 19.23 -11.69
N PRO A 71 16.43 19.63 -12.40
CA PRO A 71 16.71 21.04 -12.61
C PRO A 71 15.53 21.70 -13.35
N LYS A 72 15.12 22.90 -12.88
CA LYS A 72 13.99 23.66 -13.45
C LYS A 72 14.16 23.98 -14.94
N THR A 73 15.37 23.88 -15.47
CA THR A 73 15.74 24.34 -16.81
C THR A 73 15.90 23.22 -17.84
N HIS A 74 16.19 21.96 -17.46
CA HIS A 74 16.28 20.83 -18.41
C HIS A 74 16.36 19.50 -17.64
N ALA A 75 15.71 18.45 -18.17
CA ALA A 75 15.83 17.08 -17.69
C ALA A 75 17.02 16.38 -18.35
N PRO A 76 18.18 16.16 -17.69
CA PRO A 76 19.37 15.72 -18.43
C PRO A 76 19.43 14.20 -18.62
N ASP A 77 19.00 13.37 -17.67
CA ASP A 77 19.33 11.92 -17.73
C ASP A 77 18.17 10.95 -17.48
N ALA A 78 16.93 11.45 -17.32
CA ALA A 78 15.78 10.57 -17.17
C ALA A 78 15.42 9.90 -18.51
N PRO A 79 15.07 8.60 -18.54
CA PRO A 79 14.68 7.92 -19.76
C PRO A 79 13.48 8.64 -20.39
N ARG A 80 13.64 9.05 -21.66
CA ARG A 80 12.61 9.79 -22.39
C ARG A 80 11.45 8.85 -22.71
N ILE A 81 10.31 9.06 -22.05
CA ILE A 81 9.06 8.36 -22.36
C ILE A 81 8.44 8.97 -23.62
N ALA A 82 8.15 8.13 -24.62
CA ALA A 82 7.41 8.56 -25.79
C ALA A 82 5.90 8.68 -25.51
N SER A 83 5.19 9.56 -26.21
CA SER A 83 3.72 9.69 -26.13
C SER A 83 2.98 8.34 -26.28
N GLN A 84 3.42 7.49 -27.22
CA GLN A 84 2.87 6.15 -27.40
C GLN A 84 3.04 5.27 -26.16
N GLN A 85 4.16 5.40 -25.45
CA GLN A 85 4.39 4.68 -24.19
C GLN A 85 3.50 5.22 -23.08
N LEU A 86 3.28 6.54 -23.00
CA LEU A 86 2.30 7.12 -22.08
C LEU A 86 0.90 6.55 -22.33
N HIS A 87 0.45 6.51 -23.58
CA HIS A 87 -0.87 5.95 -23.92
C HIS A 87 -0.95 4.46 -23.60
N HIS A 88 0.14 3.72 -23.80
CA HIS A 88 0.23 2.32 -23.41
C HIS A 88 0.11 2.13 -21.90
N LEU A 89 0.79 2.96 -21.11
CA LEU A 89 0.69 2.94 -19.64
C LEU A 89 -0.72 3.27 -19.16
N LEU A 90 -1.36 4.29 -19.74
CA LEU A 90 -2.75 4.64 -19.43
C LEU A 90 -3.68 3.44 -19.64
N ARG A 91 -3.52 2.74 -20.76
CA ARG A 91 -4.28 1.52 -21.05
C ARG A 91 -4.04 0.40 -20.03
N LEU A 92 -2.79 0.15 -19.63
CA LEU A 92 -2.46 -0.85 -18.60
C LEU A 92 -3.08 -0.50 -17.23
N SER A 93 -3.12 0.80 -16.91
CA SER A 93 -3.76 1.30 -15.69
C SER A 93 -5.28 1.47 -15.79
N ALA A 94 -5.88 1.09 -16.92
CA ALA A 94 -7.31 1.29 -17.22
C ALA A 94 -7.78 2.76 -17.05
N LEU A 95 -6.90 3.72 -17.39
CA LEU A 95 -7.21 5.14 -17.41
C LEU A 95 -7.57 5.60 -18.83
N PRO A 96 -8.46 6.61 -18.96
CA PRO A 96 -8.81 7.16 -20.27
C PRO A 96 -7.61 7.90 -20.91
N PRO A 97 -7.57 8.00 -22.25
CA PRO A 97 -6.57 8.78 -22.95
C PRO A 97 -6.72 10.30 -22.65
N PRO A 98 -5.65 11.10 -22.80
CA PRO A 98 -5.69 12.53 -22.54
C PRO A 98 -6.60 13.24 -23.56
N GLU A 99 -7.42 14.17 -23.08
CA GLU A 99 -8.35 14.93 -23.93
C GLU A 99 -7.62 16.02 -24.74
N THR A 100 -6.50 16.52 -24.21
CA THR A 100 -5.74 17.63 -24.81
C THR A 100 -4.24 17.38 -24.78
N SER A 101 -3.52 17.94 -25.76
CA SER A 101 -2.05 17.87 -25.83
C SER A 101 -1.34 18.55 -24.66
N GLN A 102 -1.96 19.60 -24.08
CA GLN A 102 -1.42 20.26 -22.89
C GLN A 102 -1.45 19.34 -21.67
N GLN A 103 -2.55 18.60 -21.49
CA GLN A 103 -2.69 17.61 -20.43
C GLN A 103 -1.66 16.48 -20.60
N GLU A 104 -1.50 16.00 -21.83
CA GLU A 104 -0.49 14.99 -22.18
C GLU A 104 0.92 15.45 -21.82
N GLN A 105 1.30 16.68 -22.20
CA GLN A 105 2.62 17.23 -21.87
C GLN A 105 2.83 17.37 -20.35
N LYS A 106 1.79 17.76 -19.61
CA LYS A 106 1.84 17.82 -18.14
C LYS A 106 2.06 16.44 -17.52
N MET A 107 1.41 15.41 -18.05
CA MET A 107 1.61 14.02 -17.62
C MET A 107 3.04 13.54 -17.93
N LEU A 108 3.56 13.81 -19.12
CA LEU A 108 4.94 13.48 -19.49
C LEU A 108 5.97 14.17 -18.58
N ASN A 109 5.78 15.46 -18.30
CA ASN A 109 6.66 16.20 -17.39
C ASN A 109 6.64 15.61 -15.97
N THR A 110 5.46 15.16 -15.52
CA THR A 110 5.29 14.55 -14.19
C THR A 110 5.98 13.19 -14.12
N LEU A 111 5.81 12.35 -15.14
CA LEU A 111 6.49 11.05 -15.23
C LEU A 111 8.01 11.21 -15.32
N ALA A 112 8.51 12.19 -16.08
CA ALA A 112 9.94 12.47 -16.16
C ALA A 112 10.53 12.85 -14.78
N ALA A 113 9.81 13.67 -14.00
CA ALA A 113 10.22 14.02 -12.65
C ALA A 113 10.22 12.81 -11.70
N GLN A 114 9.22 11.94 -11.80
CA GLN A 114 9.15 10.70 -11.01
C GLN A 114 10.29 9.74 -11.37
N LEU A 115 10.60 9.57 -12.66
CA LEU A 115 11.70 8.72 -13.12
C LEU A 115 13.06 9.24 -12.70
N HIS A 116 13.26 10.55 -12.71
CA HIS A 116 14.49 11.16 -12.19
C HIS A 116 14.73 10.76 -10.73
N PHE A 117 13.69 10.86 -9.89
CA PHE A 117 13.77 10.46 -8.49
C PHE A 117 14.07 8.97 -8.33
N VAL A 118 13.43 8.10 -9.11
CA VAL A 118 13.70 6.66 -9.09
C VAL A 118 15.12 6.34 -9.56
N GLY A 119 15.62 7.05 -10.58
CA GLY A 119 16.99 6.91 -11.07
C GLY A 119 18.03 7.19 -9.97
N ASN A 120 17.80 8.21 -9.13
CA ASN A 120 18.68 8.50 -8.00
C ASN A 120 18.68 7.38 -6.95
N ILE A 121 17.54 6.72 -6.71
CA ILE A 121 17.47 5.57 -5.80
C ILE A 121 18.25 4.38 -6.38
N GLN A 122 18.19 4.17 -7.70
CA GLN A 122 18.89 3.08 -8.38
C GLN A 122 20.42 3.20 -8.33
N GLN A 123 20.96 4.39 -8.08
CA GLN A 123 22.40 4.62 -7.95
C GLN A 123 22.98 4.05 -6.64
N VAL A 124 22.15 3.69 -5.67
CA VAL A 124 22.59 3.13 -4.39
C VAL A 124 23.08 1.69 -4.60
N ASP A 125 24.27 1.40 -4.06
CA ASP A 125 24.81 0.03 -4.06
C ASP A 125 23.92 -0.87 -3.20
N THR A 126 23.31 -1.86 -3.84
CA THR A 126 22.44 -2.87 -3.23
C THR A 126 23.05 -4.27 -3.29
N THR A 127 24.37 -4.38 -3.54
CA THR A 127 25.06 -5.67 -3.59
C THR A 127 24.90 -6.45 -2.28
N GLY A 128 24.44 -7.70 -2.39
CA GLY A 128 24.24 -8.59 -1.24
C GLY A 128 22.96 -8.38 -0.43
N VAL A 129 22.09 -7.43 -0.81
CA VAL A 129 20.82 -7.17 -0.10
C VAL A 129 19.66 -7.92 -0.78
N LYS A 130 18.88 -8.68 -0.01
CA LYS A 130 17.65 -9.32 -0.50
C LYS A 130 16.49 -8.31 -0.51
N PRO A 131 15.66 -8.27 -1.57
CA PRO A 131 14.49 -7.39 -1.60
C PRO A 131 13.47 -7.76 -0.52
N LEU A 132 13.08 -6.79 0.31
CA LEU A 132 12.01 -6.94 1.27
C LEU A 132 10.65 -6.94 0.55
N ARG A 133 9.89 -8.03 0.63
CA ARG A 133 8.61 -8.18 -0.10
C ARG A 133 7.42 -7.58 0.64
N ALA A 134 7.41 -7.71 1.96
CA ALA A 134 6.36 -7.22 2.83
C ALA A 134 6.96 -6.94 4.21
N ILE A 135 6.35 -6.02 4.97
CA ILE A 135 6.72 -5.81 6.37
C ILE A 135 6.13 -6.96 7.18
N ARG A 136 6.86 -8.07 7.27
CA ARG A 136 6.51 -9.29 8.02
C ARG A 136 7.74 -9.82 8.72
N ASP A 137 7.49 -10.74 9.64
CA ASP A 137 8.55 -11.59 10.18
C ASP A 137 9.00 -12.55 9.06
N GLU A 138 10.22 -12.36 8.57
CA GLU A 138 10.88 -13.20 7.55
C GLU A 138 11.77 -14.27 8.21
N THR A 139 11.57 -14.57 9.50
CA THR A 139 12.23 -15.72 10.13
C THR A 139 11.74 -17.02 9.50
N VAL A 140 12.62 -18.02 9.47
CA VAL A 140 12.31 -19.37 8.93
C VAL A 140 11.06 -19.97 9.59
N ALA A 141 10.86 -19.73 10.89
CA ALA A 141 9.67 -20.18 11.61
C ALA A 141 8.39 -19.53 11.06
N ALA A 142 8.39 -18.21 10.84
CA ALA A 142 7.24 -17.50 10.30
C ALA A 142 6.94 -17.90 8.84
N GLU A 143 7.98 -18.21 8.06
CA GLU A 143 7.83 -18.75 6.71
C GLU A 143 7.20 -20.15 6.73
N GLU A 144 7.64 -21.05 7.62
CA GLU A 144 7.07 -22.39 7.77
C GLU A 144 5.59 -22.34 8.18
N GLU A 145 5.22 -21.46 9.11
CA GLU A 145 3.84 -21.27 9.54
C GLU A 145 2.93 -20.75 8.43
N GLN A 146 3.42 -19.82 7.60
CA GLN A 146 2.67 -19.25 6.47
C GLN A 146 2.62 -20.19 5.25
N THR A 147 3.54 -21.16 5.18
CA THR A 147 3.64 -22.07 4.04
C THR A 147 2.49 -23.08 4.05
N ILE A 148 1.64 -22.99 3.02
CA ILE A 148 0.55 -23.95 2.81
C ILE A 148 1.17 -25.30 2.41
N THR A 149 1.33 -26.17 3.40
CA THR A 149 1.96 -27.49 3.23
C THR A 149 0.98 -28.49 2.60
N LEU A 150 1.51 -29.55 1.96
CA LEU A 150 0.70 -30.65 1.41
C LEU A 150 -0.20 -31.31 2.45
N GLY A 151 0.22 -31.34 3.73
CA GLY A 151 -0.60 -31.81 4.85
C GLY A 151 -1.91 -31.01 4.97
N THR A 152 -1.82 -29.69 4.89
CA THR A 152 -2.98 -28.77 4.90
C THR A 152 -3.89 -29.01 3.71
N LEU A 153 -3.32 -29.24 2.52
CA LEU A 153 -4.10 -29.48 1.29
C LEU A 153 -4.62 -30.92 1.15
N LYS A 154 -4.13 -31.86 1.95
CA LYS A 154 -4.43 -33.30 1.82
C LYS A 154 -5.93 -33.58 1.79
N GLN A 155 -6.70 -32.93 2.66
CA GLN A 155 -8.15 -33.13 2.71
C GLN A 155 -8.87 -32.65 1.44
N ALA A 156 -8.42 -31.52 0.86
CA ALA A 156 -8.97 -31.00 -0.39
C ALA A 156 -8.58 -31.88 -1.58
N LEU A 157 -7.30 -32.29 -1.65
CA LEU A 157 -6.79 -33.17 -2.70
C LEU A 157 -7.43 -34.57 -2.66
N SER A 158 -7.79 -35.07 -1.47
CA SER A 158 -8.45 -36.38 -1.33
C SER A 158 -9.86 -36.42 -1.91
N LYS A 159 -10.49 -35.26 -2.11
CA LYS A 159 -11.80 -35.13 -2.75
C LYS A 159 -11.71 -35.06 -4.28
N GLU A 160 -10.49 -34.97 -4.83
CA GLU A 160 -10.31 -34.94 -6.28
C GLU A 160 -10.50 -36.33 -6.88
N LYS A 161 -11.17 -36.39 -8.02
CA LYS A 161 -11.44 -37.63 -8.76
C LYS A 161 -10.68 -37.61 -10.08
N VAL A 162 -9.99 -38.70 -10.39
CA VAL A 162 -9.38 -38.90 -11.71
C VAL A 162 -10.43 -39.50 -12.66
N ILE A 163 -10.64 -38.86 -13.80
CA ILE A 163 -11.61 -39.26 -14.82
C ILE A 163 -10.89 -39.53 -16.12
N GLY A 164 -11.38 -40.53 -16.86
CA GLY A 164 -10.83 -40.93 -18.16
C GLY A 164 -9.94 -42.18 -18.07
N HIS A 165 -10.11 -43.10 -19.02
CA HIS A 165 -9.36 -44.36 -19.08
C HIS A 165 -8.01 -44.19 -19.80
N HIS A 166 -8.01 -43.54 -20.97
CA HIS A 166 -6.80 -43.27 -21.77
C HIS A 166 -6.19 -41.89 -21.47
N TYR A 167 -7.02 -40.86 -21.28
CA TYR A 167 -6.59 -39.49 -20.92
C TYR A 167 -7.10 -39.14 -19.52
N LYS A 168 -6.26 -39.40 -18.51
CA LYS A 168 -6.57 -39.13 -17.11
C LYS A 168 -6.59 -37.62 -16.85
N ARG A 169 -7.72 -37.09 -16.37
CA ARG A 169 -7.89 -35.71 -15.93
C ARG A 169 -8.30 -35.68 -14.46
N ILE A 170 -7.70 -34.77 -13.70
CA ILE A 170 -8.05 -34.55 -12.29
C ILE A 170 -9.22 -33.55 -12.27
N GLN A 171 -10.35 -33.96 -11.69
CA GLN A 171 -11.51 -33.10 -11.48
C GLN A 171 -11.71 -32.88 -9.99
N ARG A 172 -11.87 -31.61 -9.59
CA ARG A 172 -12.29 -31.24 -8.24
C ARG A 172 -13.78 -31.46 -8.07
N ASP A 173 -14.20 -31.87 -6.88
CA ASP A 173 -15.61 -32.08 -6.56
C ASP A 173 -16.40 -30.79 -6.81
N PRO A 174 -17.40 -30.78 -7.72
CA PRO A 174 -18.18 -29.59 -8.03
C PRO A 174 -19.27 -29.31 -7.01
N THR A 175 -19.45 -30.16 -5.98
CA THR A 175 -20.46 -29.90 -4.95
C THR A 175 -20.22 -28.54 -4.30
N PRO A 176 -21.25 -27.68 -4.23
CA PRO A 176 -21.14 -26.41 -3.51
C PRO A 176 -20.70 -26.68 -2.07
N VAL A 177 -19.59 -26.05 -1.66
CA VAL A 177 -19.15 -26.10 -0.28
C VAL A 177 -20.20 -25.41 0.57
N ASP A 178 -20.65 -26.09 1.64
CA ASP A 178 -21.64 -25.54 2.57
C ASP A 178 -21.01 -24.35 3.31
N ALA A 179 -21.24 -23.15 2.80
CA ALA A 179 -20.69 -21.91 3.33
C ALA A 179 -21.56 -21.30 4.44
N LYS A 180 -22.38 -22.11 5.14
CA LYS A 180 -23.28 -21.62 6.21
C LYS A 180 -22.56 -20.97 7.38
N ASP A 181 -21.32 -21.38 7.65
CA ASP A 181 -20.46 -20.77 8.67
C ASP A 181 -19.73 -19.51 8.17
N ALA A 182 -19.78 -19.24 6.86
CA ALA A 182 -19.27 -18.00 6.28
C ALA A 182 -20.30 -16.88 6.45
N GLU A 183 -19.82 -15.65 6.57
CA GLU A 183 -20.68 -14.46 6.69
C GLU A 183 -21.68 -14.40 5.53
N ASP A 184 -22.95 -14.08 5.80
CA ASP A 184 -24.02 -13.93 4.78
C ASP A 184 -23.80 -12.63 3.99
N TRP A 185 -22.77 -12.62 3.16
CA TRP A 185 -22.39 -11.47 2.35
C TRP A 185 -23.19 -11.46 1.04
N ASN A 186 -23.95 -10.39 0.81
CA ASN A 186 -24.62 -10.18 -0.46
C ASN A 186 -23.61 -9.75 -1.52
N VAL A 187 -23.22 -10.69 -2.39
CA VAL A 187 -22.29 -10.48 -3.50
C VAL A 187 -22.65 -9.28 -4.38
N LEU A 188 -23.94 -9.03 -4.59
CA LEU A 188 -24.44 -7.96 -5.45
C LEU A 188 -24.90 -6.72 -4.66
N GLY A 189 -24.62 -6.67 -3.36
CA GLY A 189 -25.10 -5.61 -2.47
C GLY A 189 -24.52 -4.24 -2.81
N ALA A 190 -23.24 -4.19 -3.20
CA ALA A 190 -22.53 -2.95 -3.55
C ALA A 190 -22.53 -2.64 -5.06
N ALA A 191 -23.16 -3.47 -5.89
CA ALA A 191 -23.14 -3.30 -7.34
C ALA A 191 -24.11 -2.18 -7.77
N GLU A 192 -23.63 -1.24 -8.60
CA GLU A 192 -24.47 -0.20 -9.18
C GLU A 192 -25.51 -0.77 -10.16
N ARG A 193 -25.08 -1.72 -11.02
CA ARG A 193 -25.94 -2.37 -12.02
C ARG A 193 -25.90 -3.89 -11.87
N LYS A 194 -27.08 -4.49 -11.87
CA LYS A 194 -27.28 -5.93 -11.72
C LYS A 194 -28.45 -6.42 -12.57
N ALA A 195 -28.30 -7.60 -13.14
CA ALA A 195 -29.36 -8.32 -13.85
C ALA A 195 -29.51 -9.70 -13.22
N GLY A 196 -30.54 -9.86 -12.38
CA GLY A 196 -30.75 -11.07 -11.61
C GLY A 196 -29.55 -11.38 -10.69
N LYS A 197 -28.83 -12.46 -11.00
CA LYS A 197 -27.68 -12.95 -10.24
C LYS A 197 -26.31 -12.51 -10.81
N TYR A 198 -26.30 -11.61 -11.79
CA TYR A 198 -25.10 -11.22 -12.52
C TYR A 198 -24.81 -9.73 -12.41
N PHE A 199 -23.51 -9.39 -12.41
CA PHE A 199 -23.04 -8.03 -12.65
C PHE A 199 -23.24 -7.67 -14.13
N VAL A 200 -23.67 -6.44 -14.40
CA VAL A 200 -23.87 -5.95 -15.77
C VAL A 200 -22.77 -4.96 -16.09
N VAL A 201 -22.02 -5.23 -17.15
CA VAL A 201 -20.98 -4.34 -17.67
C VAL A 201 -21.36 -3.98 -19.11
N GLU A 202 -21.30 -2.71 -19.45
CA GLU A 202 -21.48 -2.25 -20.83
C GLU A 202 -20.29 -2.71 -21.67
N SER A 203 -20.54 -3.48 -22.72
CA SER A 203 -19.52 -3.84 -23.70
C SER A 203 -19.67 -2.95 -24.93
N GLU A 204 -18.58 -2.33 -25.39
CA GLU A 204 -18.51 -1.54 -26.63
C GLU A 204 -18.63 -2.39 -27.91
N ARG A 205 -19.24 -3.58 -27.87
CA ARG A 205 -19.51 -4.32 -29.11
C ARG A 205 -20.55 -3.52 -29.90
N PRO A 206 -20.27 -3.12 -31.16
CA PRO A 206 -21.29 -2.57 -32.02
C PRO A 206 -22.40 -3.62 -32.14
N GLN A 207 -23.65 -3.22 -31.95
CA GLN A 207 -24.77 -4.04 -32.38
C GLN A 207 -24.71 -4.08 -33.92
N GLU A 208 -24.36 -5.24 -34.46
CA GLU A 208 -24.54 -5.56 -35.89
C GLU A 208 -26.02 -5.54 -36.27
#